data_AF-A0A2M8GVE5-F1
#
_entry.id   AF-A0A2M8GVE5-F1
#
_cell.length_a   1.000
_cell.length_b   1.000
_cell.length_c   1.000
_cell.angle_alpha   90.00
_cell.angle_beta   90.00
_cell.angle_gamma   90.00
#
_symmetry.space_group_name_H-M   'P 1'
#
loop_
_entity.id
_entity.type
_entity.pdbx_description
1 polymer ?
#
loop_
_entity_poly.entity_id
_entity_poly.type
_entity_poly.pdbx_seq_one_letter_code
_entity_poly.pdbx_strand_id
1 'polypeptide(L)' 'MAQSLRCPECDEVFMVENEIFNEEKQATIYAAFCEYCEKPLYHIEGKNIDNLSIKGALRAEPVDEEENWDII' A
#
# COMPACT_ATOMS: atom_id res chain seq x y z
N MET A 1 -8.14 -0.66 -6.66
CA MET A 1 -7.68 -1.57 -5.59
C MET A 1 -6.19 -1.62 -5.76
N ALA A 2 -5.44 -1.08 -4.80
CA ALA A 2 -3.98 -1.08 -4.88
C ALA A 2 -3.44 -2.51 -4.94
N GLN A 3 -2.79 -2.89 -6.05
CA GLN A 3 -2.16 -4.21 -6.19
C GLN A 3 -0.73 -4.22 -5.66
N SER A 4 -0.07 -3.06 -5.73
CA SER A 4 1.32 -2.88 -5.33
C SER A 4 1.51 -1.58 -4.57
N LEU A 5 2.51 -1.55 -3.70
CA LEU A 5 2.90 -0.40 -2.89
C LEU A 5 4.33 -0.01 -3.17
N ARG A 6 4.57 1.27 -3.43
CA ARG A 6 5.91 1.84 -3.59
C ARG A 6 6.50 2.23 -2.24
N CYS A 7 7.67 1.68 -1.91
CA CYS A 7 8.38 2.04 -0.70
C CYS A 7 8.90 3.48 -0.77
N PRO A 8 8.58 4.36 0.19
CA PRO A 8 9.03 5.75 0.16
C PRO A 8 10.53 5.94 0.49
N GLU A 9 11.21 4.89 0.97
CA GLU A 9 12.64 4.97 1.31
C GLU A 9 13.56 4.44 0.20
N CYS A 10 13.20 3.35 -0.47
CA CYS A 10 14.02 2.75 -1.53
C CYS A 10 13.41 2.87 -2.94
N ASP A 11 12.21 3.43 -3.09
CA ASP A 11 11.48 3.61 -4.35
C ASP A 11 11.06 2.31 -5.08
N GLU A 12 11.42 1.14 -4.52
CA GLU A 12 11.03 -0.17 -5.02
C GLU A 12 9.53 -0.44 -4.80
N VAL A 13 8.97 -1.29 -5.66
CA VAL A 13 7.54 -1.64 -5.69
C VAL A 13 7.35 -3.06 -5.15
N PHE A 14 6.45 -3.22 -4.19
CA PHE A 14 6.16 -4.49 -3.54
C PHE A 14 4.68 -4.83 -3.70
N MET A 15 4.39 -6.09 -4.02
CA MET A 15 3.00 -6.56 -4.09
C MET A 15 2.35 -6.48 -2.71
N VAL A 16 1.07 -6.11 -2.68
CA VAL A 16 0.26 -6.18 -1.46
C VAL A 16 0.13 -7.65 -1.05
N GLU A 17 0.51 -7.95 0.18
CA GLU A 17 0.42 -9.29 0.75
C GLU A 17 -0.83 -9.46 1.61
N ASN A 18 -1.32 -8.37 2.21
CA ASN A 18 -2.46 -8.39 3.10
C ASN A 18 -3.38 -7.19 2.89
N GLU A 19 -4.68 -7.45 3.00
CA GLU A 19 -5.73 -6.44 2.97
C GLU A 19 -6.56 -6.54 4.24
N ILE A 20 -6.70 -5.43 4.95
CA ILE A 20 -7.45 -5.35 6.21
C ILE A 20 -8.57 -4.34 6.02
N PHE A 21 -9.80 -4.82 6.06
CA PHE A 21 -10.96 -3.95 6.04
C PHE A 21 -11.35 -3.52 7.46
N ASN A 22 -11.47 -2.21 7.65
CA ASN A 22 -11.95 -1.60 8.88
C ASN A 22 -13.35 -1.01 8.65
N GLU A 23 -14.37 -1.73 9.13
CA GLU A 23 -15.78 -1.33 9.00
C GLU A 23 -16.08 0.00 9.68
N GLU A 24 -15.55 0.24 10.89
CA GLU A 24 -15.80 1.45 11.66
C GLU A 24 -15.30 2.71 10.95
N LYS A 25 -14.18 2.58 10.23
CA LYS A 25 -13.55 3.67 9.48
C LYS A 25 -13.98 3.72 8.01
N GLN A 26 -14.75 2.73 7.55
CA GLN A 26 -15.06 2.52 6.14
C GLN A 26 -13.80 2.66 5.28
N ALA A 27 -12.76 1.93 5.68
CA ALA A 27 -11.43 2.02 5.12
C ALA A 27 -10.83 0.63 4.91
N THR A 28 -10.07 0.47 3.83
CA THR A 28 -9.27 -0.71 3.53
C THR A 28 -7.80 -0.33 3.67
N ILE A 29 -7.06 -1.13 4.43
CA ILE A 29 -5.62 -1.00 4.63
C ILE A 29 -4.95 -2.09 3.78
N TYR A 30 -4.17 -1.66 2.81
CA TYR A 30 -3.31 -2.51 2.00
C TYR A 30 -1.93 -2.55 2.66
N ALA A 31 -1.36 -3.74 2.85
CA ALA A 31 -0.07 -3.92 3.51
C ALA A 31 0.88 -4.78 2.67
N ALA A 32 2.15 -4.39 2.65
CA ALA A 32 3.25 -5.10 2.02
C ALA A 32 4.49 -5.04 2.92
N PHE A 33 5.55 -5.77 2.58
CA PHE A 33 6.84 -5.69 3.28
C PHE A 33 7.95 -5.28 2.32
N CYS A 34 8.70 -4.23 2.67
CA CYS A 34 9.90 -3.86 1.94
C CYS A 34 11.08 -4.69 2.46
N GLU A 35 11.58 -5.62 1.64
CA GLU A 35 12.73 -6.46 2.01
C GLU A 35 14.06 -5.69 2.10
N TYR A 36 14.20 -4.57 1.38
CA TYR A 36 15.42 -3.75 1.39
C TYR A 36 15.52 -2.83 2.61
N CYS A 37 14.38 -2.30 3.06
CA CYS A 37 14.30 -1.42 4.23
C CYS A 37 13.97 -2.19 5.51
N GLU A 38 13.65 -3.49 5.39
CA GLU A 38 13.16 -4.37 6.45
C GLU A 38 11.99 -3.75 7.24
N LYS A 39 11.11 -3.05 6.53
CA LYS A 39 9.99 -2.28 7.11
C LYS A 39 8.66 -2.65 6.45
N PRO A 40 7.58 -2.77 7.25
CA PRO A 40 6.26 -2.92 6.69
C PRO A 40 5.84 -1.63 5.98
N LEU A 41 5.15 -1.80 4.86
CA LEU A 41 4.54 -0.75 4.07
C LEU A 41 3.03 -0.82 4.25
N TYR A 42 2.36 0.34 4.24
CA TYR A 42 0.90 0.37 4.25
C TYR A 42 0.35 1.51 3.40
N HIS A 43 -0.81 1.25 2.79
CA HIS A 43 -1.64 2.24 2.13
C HIS A 43 -3.06 2.12 2.66
N ILE A 44 -3.78 3.24 2.75
CA ILE A 44 -5.14 3.25 3.26
C ILE A 44 -6.04 3.94 2.25
N GLU A 45 -7.05 3.24 1.77
CA GLU A 45 -8.14 3.78 0.97
C GLU A 45 -9.41 3.83 1.82
N GLY A 46 -10.17 4.92 1.77
CA GLY A 46 -11.41 5.02 2.53
C GLY A 46 -11.90 6.44 2.72
N LYS A 47 -13.08 6.59 3.32
CA LYS A 47 -13.73 7.90 3.53
C LYS A 47 -13.27 8.63 4.79
N ASN A 48 -12.73 7.92 5.78
CA ASN A 48 -12.42 8.49 7.10
C ASN A 48 -11.03 8.06 7.60
N ILE A 49 -10.00 8.44 6.83
CA ILE A 49 -8.63 7.93 6.97
C ILE A 49 -7.62 8.97 7.50
N ASP A 50 -8.04 10.21 7.76
CA ASP A 50 -7.16 11.35 8.06
C ASP A 50 -6.28 11.16 9.32
N ASN A 51 -6.68 10.26 10.22
CA ASN A 51 -5.97 9.98 11.47
C ASN A 51 -5.51 8.52 11.61
N LEU A 52 -5.50 7.74 10.51
CA LEU A 52 -5.03 6.37 10.52
C LEU A 52 -3.53 6.31 10.19
N SER A 53 -2.75 5.88 11.16
CA SER A 53 -1.33 5.56 10.99
C SER A 53 -1.01 4.23 11.65
N ILE A 54 -0.22 3.39 10.98
CA ILE A 54 0.25 2.13 11.54
C ILE A 54 1.64 2.37 12.11
N LYS A 55 1.78 2.22 13.43
CA LYS A 55 3.06 2.45 14.10
C LYS A 55 4.09 1.43 13.63
N GLY A 56 5.25 1.92 13.16
CA GLY A 56 6.34 1.08 12.69
C GLY A 56 6.23 0.65 11.23
N ALA A 57 5.18 1.08 10.52
CA ALA A 57 5.05 0.90 9.08
C ALA A 57 5.24 2.22 8.34
N LEU A 58 5.75 2.15 7.12
CA LEU A 58 5.92 3.28 6.22
C LEU A 58 4.66 3.46 5.39
N ARG A 59 4.15 4.70 5.33
CA ARG A 59 3.04 5.02 4.44
C ARG A 59 3.56 5.01 3.00
N ALA A 60 3.05 4.08 2.22
CA ALA A 60 3.42 3.88 0.83
C ALA A 60 2.34 4.43 -0.11
N GLU A 61 2.75 4.77 -1.32
CA GLU A 61 1.85 5.15 -2.40
C GLU A 61 1.43 3.88 -3.16
N PRO A 62 0.16 3.76 -3.56
CA PRO A 62 -0.29 2.64 -4.35
C PRO A 62 0.23 2.81 -5.78
N VAL A 63 0.67 1.72 -6.38
CA VAL A 63 1.02 1.65 -7.79
C VAL A 63 -0.04 0.78 -8.44
N ASP A 64 -0.93 1.43 -9.19
CA ASP A 64 -1.72 0.72 -10.17
C ASP A 64 -0.77 0.42 -11.34
N GLU A 65 -0.41 -0.84 -11.53
CA GLU A 65 0.17 -1.25 -12.81
C GLU A 65 -0.93 -1.02 -13.85
N GLU A 66 -0.94 0.16 -14.48
CA GLU A 66 -1.55 0.30 -15.79
C GLU A 66 -0.87 -0.76 -16.64
N GLU A 67 -1.60 -1.82 -16.93
CA GLU A 67 -1.28 -2.85 -17.89
C GLU A 67 -0.96 -2.19 -19.23
N ASN A 68 0.28 -1.70 -19.37
CA ASN A 68 0.82 -1.24 -20.63
C ASN A 68 1.22 -2.50 -21.41
N TRP A 69 0.22 -3.34 -21.73
CA TRP A 69 0.31 -4.25 -22.85
C TRP A 69 0.28 -3.38 -24.11
N ASP A 70 1.41 -2.77 -24.42
CA ASP A 70 1.70 -2.38 -25.79
C ASP A 70 1.69 -3.67 -26.63
N ILE A 71 0.52 -3.99 -27.15
CA ILE A 71 0.32 -5.02 -28.17
C ILE A 71 1.06 -4.50 -29.42
N ILE A 72 2.26 -5.02 -29.65
CA ILE A 72 3.05 -4.79 -30.88
C ILE A 72 2.50 -5.67 -32.00
#